data_AF-A0A3D3CU71-F1
#
_entry.id   AF-A0A3D3CU71-F1
#
_cell.length_a   1.000
_cell.length_b   1.000
_cell.length_c   1.000
_cell.angle_alpha   90.00
_cell.angle_beta   90.00
_cell.angle_gamma   90.00
#
_symmetry.space_group_name_H-M   'P 1'
#
loop_
_entity.id
_entity.type
_entity.pdbx_description
1 polymer ?
#
loop_
_entity_poly.entity_id
_entity_poly.type
_entity_poly.pdbx_seq_one_letter_code
_entity_poly.pdbx_strand_id
1 'polypeptide(L)' 'PLISYVLTHIGLITPDFLRTYRKYAYVAILFVAAVITPSPDWMSQTIVALPLIILYEISIRISVRVEKNIKKRDAEF' A
#
# COMPACT_ATOMS: atom_id res chain seq x y z
N PRO A 1 -0.52 5.51 2.97
CA PRO A 1 0.41 5.62 4.13
C PRO A 1 -0.29 5.78 5.50
N LEU A 2 -1.09 6.83 5.74
CA LEU A 2 -1.66 7.08 7.08
C LEU A 2 -2.64 5.98 7.54
N ILE A 3 -3.60 5.61 6.68
CA ILE A 3 -4.61 4.57 6.97
C ILE A 3 -3.93 3.22 7.23
N SER A 4 -3.00 2.81 6.35
CA SER A 4 -2.24 1.57 6.52
C SER A 4 -1.36 1.55 7.77
N TYR A 5 -0.83 2.70 8.21
CA TYR A 5 -0.10 2.79 9.48
C TYR A 5 -1.02 2.46 10.66
N VAL A 6 -2.20 3.11 10.73
CA VAL A 6 -3.19 2.86 11.79
C VAL A 6 -3.66 1.40 11.76
N LEU A 7 -3.99 0.87 10.57
CA LEU A 7 -4.47 -0.51 10.41
C LEU A 7 -3.39 -1.55 10.74
N THR A 8 -2.11 -1.25 10.50
CA THR A 8 -1.01 -2.11 10.95
C THR A 8 -0.84 -2.03 12.47
N HIS A 9 -1.03 -0.84 13.06
CA HIS A 9 -0.84 -0.65 14.49
C HIS A 9 -1.89 -1.38 15.33
N ILE A 10 -3.13 -1.49 14.83
CA ILE A 10 -4.22 -2.28 15.44
C ILE A 10 -4.18 -3.77 15.05
N GLY A 11 -3.17 -4.22 14.30
CA GLY A 11 -2.97 -5.63 13.91
C GLY A 11 -3.90 -6.15 12.80
N LEU A 12 -4.71 -5.29 12.19
CA LEU A 12 -5.72 -5.69 11.21
C LEU A 12 -5.14 -5.90 9.80
N ILE A 13 -4.02 -5.24 9.49
CA ILE A 13 -3.27 -5.43 8.24
C ILE A 13 -1.81 -5.70 8.56
N THR A 14 -1.31 -6.85 8.11
CA THR A 14 0.13 -7.19 8.18
C THR A 14 0.87 -6.80 6.91
N PRO A 15 2.20 -6.61 6.97
CA PRO A 15 2.99 -6.34 5.78
C PRO A 15 2.95 -7.49 4.78
N ASP A 16 2.89 -8.74 5.26
CA ASP A 16 2.70 -9.94 4.43
C ASP A 16 1.36 -9.95 3.70
N PHE A 17 0.29 -9.47 4.35
CA PHE A 17 -0.99 -9.27 3.69
C PHE A 17 -0.86 -8.26 2.54
N LEU A 18 -0.27 -7.08 2.79
CA LEU A 18 -0.08 -6.07 1.73
C LEU A 18 0.80 -6.58 0.58
N ARG A 19 1.81 -7.42 0.87
CA ARG A 19 2.64 -8.04 -0.17
C ARG A 19 1.87 -9.06 -1.00
N THR A 20 1.09 -9.91 -0.35
CA THR A 20 0.26 -10.93 -1.02
C THR A 20 -0.78 -10.30 -1.95
N TYR A 21 -1.36 -9.16 -1.55
CA TYR A 21 -2.40 -8.47 -2.32
C TYR A 21 -1.88 -7.42 -3.30
N ARG A 22 -0.56 -7.32 -3.53
CA ARG A 22 0.06 -6.37 -4.48
C ARG A 22 -0.62 -6.32 -5.85
N LYS A 23 -0.89 -7.50 -6.44
CA LYS A 23 -1.54 -7.60 -7.74
C LYS A 23 -2.94 -6.98 -7.77
N TYR A 24 -3.72 -7.16 -6.70
CA TYR A 24 -5.06 -6.58 -6.59
C TYR A 24 -4.99 -5.07 -6.32
N ALA A 25 -4.02 -4.62 -5.52
CA ALA A 25 -3.78 -3.21 -5.29
C ALA A 25 -3.43 -2.47 -6.59
N TYR A 26 -2.59 -3.05 -7.46
CA TYR A 26 -2.27 -2.45 -8.76
C TYR A 26 -3.49 -2.39 -9.68
N VAL A 27 -4.33 -3.43 -9.72
CA VAL A 27 -5.59 -3.40 -10.48
C VAL A 27 -6.52 -2.30 -9.95
N ALA A 28 -6.66 -2.17 -8.62
CA ALA A 28 -7.46 -1.12 -8.01
C ALA A 28 -6.90 0.28 -8.32
N ILE A 29 -5.57 0.45 -8.29
CA ILE A 29 -4.92 1.72 -8.64
C ILE A 29 -5.17 2.07 -10.10
N LEU A 30 -5.07 1.11 -11.01
CA LEU A 30 -5.39 1.33 -12.43
C LEU A 30 -6.86 1.68 -12.64
N PHE A 31 -7.76 1.04 -11.90
CA PHE A 31 -9.19 1.37 -11.93
C PHE A 31 -9.44 2.81 -11.46
N VAL A 32 -8.82 3.22 -10.34
CA VAL A 32 -8.90 4.60 -9.84
C VAL A 32 -8.28 5.59 -10.85
N ALA A 33 -7.13 5.25 -11.46
CA ALA A 33 -6.49 6.07 -12.47
C ALA A 33 -7.37 6.24 -13.72
N ALA A 34 -8.10 5.19 -14.13
CA ALA A 34 -9.05 5.25 -15.25
C ALA A 34 -10.29 6.10 -14.92
N VAL A 35 -10.74 6.12 -13.65
CA VAL A 35 -11.84 7.02 -13.22
C VAL A 35 -11.40 8.48 -13.21
N ILE A 36 -10.19 8.77 -12.74
CA ILE A 36 -9.63 10.14 -12.68
C ILE A 36 -9.25 10.64 -14.08
N THR A 37 -8.68 9.75 -14.90
CA THR A 37 -8.18 10.01 -16.25
C THR A 37 -8.95 9.10 -17.21
N PRO A 38 -10.21 9.46 -17.58
CA PRO A 38 -11.04 8.63 -18.44
C PRO A 38 -10.53 8.57 -19.88
N SER A 39 -9.49 9.34 -20.21
CA SER A 39 -8.74 9.23 -21.45
C SER A 39 -8.09 7.84 -21.55
N PRO A 40 -8.45 7.01 -22.56
CA PRO A 40 -8.01 5.61 -22.68
C PRO A 40 -6.54 5.46 -23.13
N ASP A 41 -5.69 6.41 -22.74
CA ASP A 41 -4.28 6.49 -23.10
C ASP A 41 -3.40 5.87 -22.00
N TRP A 42 -2.68 4.80 -22.34
CA TRP A 42 -1.81 4.08 -21.41
C TRP A 42 -0.71 4.97 -20.79
N MET A 43 -0.21 5.97 -21.51
CA MET A 43 0.76 6.94 -20.98
C MET A 43 0.15 7.81 -19.88
N SER A 44 -0.98 8.45 -20.16
CA SER A 44 -1.68 9.32 -19.21
C SER A 44 -2.10 8.56 -17.96
N GLN A 45 -2.61 7.32 -18.13
CA GLN A 45 -2.96 6.44 -17.02
C GLN A 45 -1.74 6.06 -16.16
N THR A 46 -0.59 5.77 -16.79
CA THR A 46 0.63 5.42 -16.06
C THR A 46 1.15 6.60 -15.23
N ILE A 47 1.07 7.83 -15.75
CA ILE A 47 1.48 9.04 -15.02
C ILE A 47 0.68 9.23 -13.72
N VAL A 48 -0.64 8.97 -13.75
CA VAL A 48 -1.52 9.08 -12.58
C VAL A 48 -1.40 7.85 -11.66
N ALA A 49 -1.20 6.66 -12.21
CA ALA A 49 -1.00 5.45 -11.44
C ALA A 49 0.33 5.46 -10.69
N LEU A 50 1.39 6.05 -11.25
CA LEU A 50 2.73 6.08 -10.67
C LEU A 50 2.76 6.64 -9.22
N PRO A 51 2.22 7.84 -8.91
CA PRO A 51 2.21 8.35 -7.54
C PRO A 51 1.40 7.46 -6.60
N LEU A 52 0.29 6.86 -7.07
CA LEU A 52 -0.52 5.94 -6.26
C LEU A 52 0.23 4.64 -5.93
N ILE A 53 0.96 4.08 -6.89
CA ILE A 53 1.82 2.90 -6.69
C ILE A 53 2.93 3.22 -5.69
N ILE A 54 3.59 4.38 -5.83
CA ILE A 54 4.63 4.83 -4.89
C ILE A 54 4.06 4.94 -3.47
N LEU A 55 2.88 5.53 -3.31
CA LEU A 55 2.20 5.63 -2.01
C LEU A 55 1.91 4.26 -1.41
N TYR A 56 1.50 3.29 -2.23
CA TYR A 56 1.26 1.90 -1.80
C TYR A 56 2.56 1.22 -1.34
N GLU A 57 3.65 1.36 -2.10
CA GLU A 57 4.95 0.79 -1.74
C GLU A 57 5.53 1.43 -0.46
N ILE A 58 5.38 2.74 -0.28
CA ILE A 58 5.73 3.41 0.98
C ILE A 58 4.90 2.85 2.13
N SER A 59 3.61 2.59 1.89
CA SER A 59 2.71 1.98 2.87
C SER A 59 3.21 0.63 3.37
N ILE A 60 3.65 -0.24 2.46
CA ILE A 60 4.23 -1.54 2.79
C ILE A 60 5.49 -1.36 3.64
N ARG A 61 6.40 -0.45 3.26
CA ARG A 61 7.64 -0.19 4.01
C ARG A 61 7.38 0.28 5.44
N ILE A 62 6.42 1.18 5.62
CA ILE A 62 6.00 1.66 6.94
C ILE A 62 5.42 0.51 7.75
N SER A 63 4.52 -0.29 7.16
CA SER A 63 3.91 -1.45 7.81
C SER A 63 4.97 -2.45 8.29
N VAL A 64 5.97 -2.78 7.46
CA VAL A 64 7.11 -3.65 7.85
C VAL A 64 7.88 -3.07 9.04
N ARG A 65 8.12 -1.75 9.06
CA ARG A 65 8.84 -1.09 10.15
C ARG A 65 8.05 -1.18 11.47
N VAL A 66 6.74 -0.96 11.41
CA VAL A 66 5.84 -1.04 12.57
C VAL A 66 5.77 -2.46 13.10
N GLU A 67 5.55 -3.47 12.25
CA GLU A 67 5.47 -4.87 12.67
C GLU A 67 6.78 -5.34 13.34
N LYS A 68 7.95 -4.95 12.79
CA LYS A 68 9.25 -5.23 13.41
C LYS A 68 9.40 -4.57 14.78
N ASN A 69 8.89 -3.36 14.97
CA ASN A 69 8.94 -2.68 16.27
C ASN A 69 8.00 -3.35 17.29
N ILE A 70 6.84 -3.85 16.86
CA ILE A 70 5.90 -4.57 17.74
C ILE A 70 6.54 -5.90 18.18
N LYS A 71 7.03 -6.72 17.25
CA LYS A 71 7.69 -8.01 17.59
C LYS A 71 8.91 -7.86 18.51
N LYS A 72 9.65 -6.76 18.39
CA LYS A 72 10.78 -6.48 19.30
C LYS A 72 10.33 -6.19 20.73
N ARG A 73 9.23 -5.45 20.89
CA ARG A 73 8.66 -5.17 22.21
C ARG A 73 8.17 -6.45 22.87
N ASP A 74 7.49 -7.32 22.13
CA ASP A 74 7.00 -8.60 22.66
C ASP A 74 8.12 -9.57 23.04
N ALA A 75 9.32 -9.45 22.45
CA ALA A 75 10.49 -10.26 22.77
C ALA A 75 11.32 -9.72 23.95
N GLU A 76 11.04 -8.50 24.41
CA GLU A 76 11.67 -7.88 25.60
C GLU A 76 10.88 -8.13 26.89
N PHE A 77 9.70 -8.76 26.81
CA PHE A 77 8.89 -9.23 27.93
C PHE A 77 8.93 -10.76 28.04
#